data_AF-A0A5B2VN82-F1
#
_entry.id   AF-A0A5B2VN82-F1
#
_cell.length_a   1.000
_cell.length_b   1.000
_cell.length_c   1.000
_cell.angle_alpha   90.00
_cell.angle_beta   90.00
_cell.angle_gamma   90.00
#
_symmetry.space_group_name_H-M   'P 1'
#
loop_
_entity.id
_entity.type
_entity.pdbx_description
1 polymer ?
#
loop_
_entity_poly.entity_id
_entity_poly.type
_entity_poly.pdbx_seq_one_letter_code
_entity_poly.pdbx_strand_id
1 'polypeptide(L)'
;MKRTFRSYLIQNDRFDSYFLTENTKKEMSKKIPQRLIIHTQDIENITGKSNQAARRMLNKVRKRLGKGQDDLVTIAEFCACMGLSEEKIQPYLQP
;
A
#
# COMPACT_ATOMS: atom_id res chain seq x y z
N MET A 1 18.01 -61.69 -11.57
CA MET A 1 17.48 -60.83 -10.48
C MET A 1 18.45 -59.67 -10.25
N LYS A 2 18.49 -58.68 -11.15
CA LYS A 2 19.40 -57.53 -11.08
C LYS A 2 18.76 -56.43 -10.24
N ARG A 3 19.08 -56.44 -8.94
CA ARG A 3 18.97 -55.27 -8.07
C ARG A 3 20.12 -54.34 -8.40
N THR A 4 19.82 -53.17 -8.96
CA THR A 4 20.50 -51.89 -8.68
C THR A 4 19.70 -50.80 -9.35
N PHE A 5 18.84 -50.15 -8.56
CA PHE A 5 18.10 -48.92 -8.82
C PHE A 5 19.08 -47.75 -9.07
N ARG A 6 19.78 -47.78 -10.21
CA ARG A 6 20.58 -46.67 -10.72
C ARG A 6 20.00 -46.08 -12.01
N SER A 7 18.85 -46.57 -12.44
CA SER A 7 18.16 -46.00 -13.60
C SER A 7 17.08 -45.06 -13.10
N TYR A 8 17.42 -43.77 -13.11
CA TYR A 8 16.50 -42.67 -13.42
C TYR A 8 15.30 -42.54 -12.47
N LEU A 9 15.26 -41.57 -11.56
CA LEU A 9 14.91 -40.17 -11.88
C LEU A 9 13.73 -40.02 -12.87
N ILE A 10 12.82 -40.98 -12.89
CA ILE A 10 11.55 -40.93 -13.62
C ILE A 10 10.52 -41.54 -12.68
N GLN A 11 10.09 -40.78 -11.67
CA GLN A 11 8.82 -41.08 -10.97
C GLN A 11 8.27 -39.94 -10.10
N ASN A 12 8.63 -38.68 -10.32
CA ASN A 12 7.97 -37.57 -9.61
C ASN A 12 7.86 -36.29 -10.46
N ASP A 13 7.18 -36.36 -11.61
CA ASP A 13 6.58 -35.17 -12.26
C ASP A 13 5.51 -34.51 -11.36
N ARG A 14 5.14 -35.15 -10.25
CA ARG A 14 4.33 -34.53 -9.19
C ARG A 14 5.13 -33.46 -8.41
N PHE A 15 6.45 -33.44 -8.47
CA PHE A 15 7.27 -32.39 -7.86
C PHE A 15 7.18 -31.07 -8.64
N ASP A 16 7.06 -31.14 -9.97
CA ASP A 16 6.80 -29.97 -10.81
C ASP A 16 5.45 -29.34 -10.49
N SER A 17 4.44 -30.13 -10.11
CA SER A 17 3.16 -29.54 -9.65
C SER A 17 3.30 -28.70 -8.37
N TYR A 18 4.19 -29.07 -7.44
CA TYR A 18 4.50 -28.22 -6.27
C TYR A 18 5.25 -26.95 -6.70
N PHE A 19 6.17 -27.07 -7.64
CA PHE A 19 6.87 -25.93 -8.23
C PHE A 19 5.91 -24.99 -8.99
N LEU A 20 4.86 -25.53 -9.59
CA LEU A 20 3.77 -24.76 -10.19
C LEU A 20 2.86 -24.11 -9.11
N THR A 21 2.66 -24.73 -7.94
CA THR A 21 1.95 -24.07 -6.82
C THR A 21 2.72 -22.89 -6.21
N GLU A 22 4.05 -22.92 -6.23
CA GLU A 22 4.88 -21.76 -5.88
C GLU A 22 4.69 -20.62 -6.88
N ASN A 23 4.58 -20.96 -8.17
CA ASN A 23 4.35 -19.98 -9.22
C ASN A 23 2.93 -19.38 -9.19
N THR A 24 1.90 -20.10 -8.74
CA THR A 24 0.53 -19.55 -8.56
C THR A 24 0.35 -18.69 -7.31
N LYS A 25 1.16 -18.86 -6.25
CA LYS A 25 1.24 -17.87 -5.15
C LYS A 25 1.94 -16.58 -5.58
N LYS A 26 2.82 -16.71 -6.57
CA LYS A 26 3.63 -15.61 -7.13
C LYS A 26 2.88 -14.85 -8.22
N GLU A 27 1.94 -15.50 -8.91
CA GLU A 27 0.84 -14.82 -9.59
C GLU A 27 0.03 -13.99 -8.57
N MET A 28 0.01 -12.68 -8.82
CA MET A 28 -1.15 -11.85 -8.54
C MET A 28 -1.39 -11.47 -7.08
N SER A 29 -0.32 -11.18 -6.32
CA SER A 29 -0.40 -10.18 -5.26
C SER A 29 -0.95 -8.88 -5.88
N LYS A 30 -2.26 -8.76 -5.97
CA LYS A 30 -2.93 -7.53 -6.36
C LYS A 30 -2.67 -6.57 -5.20
N LYS A 31 -1.50 -5.92 -5.20
CA LYS A 31 -1.16 -4.90 -4.21
C LYS A 31 -2.23 -3.83 -4.38
N ILE A 32 -3.15 -3.85 -3.43
CA ILE A 32 -4.20 -2.84 -3.27
C ILE A 32 -3.50 -1.49 -3.28
N PRO A 33 -4.00 -0.51 -4.05
CA PRO A 33 -3.33 0.77 -4.17
C PRO A 33 -3.23 1.41 -2.78
N GLN A 34 -1.99 1.55 -2.28
CA GLN A 34 -1.74 2.45 -1.16
C GLN A 34 -2.08 3.85 -1.65
N ARG A 35 -3.04 4.51 -0.99
CA ARG A 35 -3.44 5.87 -1.34
C ARG A 35 -2.23 6.78 -1.17
N LEU A 36 -1.90 7.56 -2.19
CA LEU A 36 -0.80 8.54 -2.17
C LEU A 36 -1.27 9.95 -1.82
N ILE A 37 -2.52 10.27 -2.19
CA ILE A 37 -3.15 11.56 -2.03
C ILE A 37 -3.92 11.57 -0.70
N ILE A 38 -3.83 12.67 0.04
CA ILE A 38 -4.62 12.86 1.25
C ILE A 38 -5.92 13.61 0.92
N HIS A 39 -7.03 13.09 1.42
CA HIS A 39 -8.34 13.72 1.30
C HIS A 39 -8.81 14.30 2.63
N THR A 40 -9.86 15.12 2.55
CA THR A 40 -10.49 15.70 3.74
C THR A 40 -10.87 14.64 4.77
N GLN A 41 -11.46 13.51 4.32
CA GLN A 41 -11.88 12.43 5.22
C GLN A 41 -10.70 11.82 5.98
N ASP A 42 -9.55 11.67 5.33
CA ASP A 42 -8.33 11.16 5.98
C ASP A 42 -7.88 12.13 7.07
N ILE A 43 -7.93 13.44 6.81
CA ILE A 43 -7.57 14.47 7.78
C ILE A 43 -8.55 14.46 8.96
N GLU A 44 -9.85 14.26 8.73
CA GLU A 44 -10.84 14.09 9.80
C GLU A 44 -10.48 12.89 10.69
N ASN A 45 -10.16 11.74 10.09
CA ASN A 45 -9.80 10.52 10.80
C ASN A 45 -8.49 10.69 11.58
N ILE A 46 -7.47 11.33 11.00
CA ILE A 46 -6.16 11.55 11.62
C ILE A 46 -6.25 12.54 12.78
N THR A 47 -7.07 13.59 12.65
CA THR A 47 -7.04 14.74 13.58
C THR A 47 -8.23 14.80 14.56
N GLY A 48 -9.28 14.01 14.31
CA GLY A 48 -10.54 14.07 15.07
C GLY A 48 -11.29 15.40 14.92
N LYS A 49 -10.95 16.21 13.91
CA LYS A 49 -11.59 17.50 13.65
C LYS A 49 -12.78 17.34 12.71
N SER A 50 -13.70 18.31 12.76
CA SER A 50 -14.83 18.34 11.84
C SER A 50 -14.38 18.50 10.37
N ASN A 51 -15.22 18.05 9.43
CA ASN A 51 -15.02 18.23 8.00
C ASN A 51 -14.62 19.66 7.60
N GLN A 52 -15.25 20.69 8.17
CA GLN A 52 -14.91 22.08 7.86
C GLN A 52 -13.49 22.44 8.33
N ALA A 53 -13.08 21.99 9.50
CA ALA A 53 -11.73 22.19 10.01
C ALA A 53 -10.69 21.41 9.17
N ALA A 54 -10.99 20.17 8.79
CA ALA A 54 -10.15 19.37 7.91
C ALA A 54 -9.94 20.03 6.53
N ARG A 55 -11.01 20.56 5.90
CA ARG A 55 -10.91 21.34 4.65
C ARG A 55 -10.03 22.58 4.80
N ARG A 56 -10.17 23.29 5.92
CA ARG A 56 -9.31 24.45 6.23
C ARG A 56 -7.85 24.03 6.38
N MET A 57 -7.57 22.89 7.00
CA MET A 57 -6.21 22.35 7.13
C MET A 57 -5.62 21.99 5.77
N LEU A 58 -6.35 21.28 4.92
CA LEU A 58 -5.92 20.93 3.57
C LEU A 58 -5.59 22.18 2.73
N ASN A 59 -6.43 23.20 2.81
CA ASN A 59 -6.19 24.48 2.13
C ASN A 59 -4.98 25.23 2.69
N LYS A 60 -4.72 25.15 4.00
CA LYS A 60 -3.49 25.71 4.59
C LYS A 60 -2.24 25.01 4.07
N VAL A 61 -2.30 23.68 3.91
CA VAL A 61 -1.19 22.90 3.33
C VAL A 61 -0.95 23.32 1.88
N ARG A 62 -1.99 23.41 1.05
CA ARG A 62 -1.86 23.91 -0.33
C ARG A 62 -1.20 25.28 -0.40
N LYS A 63 -1.67 26.23 0.42
CA LYS A 63 -1.10 27.58 0.49
C LYS A 63 0.38 27.57 0.89
N ARG A 64 0.77 26.72 1.85
CA ARG A 64 2.17 26.59 2.27
C ARG A 64 3.06 26.03 1.16
N LEU A 65 2.52 25.16 0.32
CA LEU A 65 3.23 24.54 -0.81
C LEU A 65 3.15 25.39 -2.09
N GLY A 66 2.48 26.54 -2.08
CA GLY A 66 2.25 27.36 -3.28
C GLY A 66 1.32 26.70 -4.31
N LYS A 67 0.51 25.73 -3.89
CA LYS A 67 -0.42 24.98 -4.74
C LYS A 67 -1.76 25.68 -4.90
N GLY A 68 -2.40 25.47 -6.05
CA GLY A 68 -3.77 25.88 -6.35
C GLY A 68 -4.81 25.19 -5.48
N GLN A 69 -6.06 25.66 -5.55
CA GLN A 69 -7.15 25.15 -4.71
C GLN A 69 -7.52 23.69 -5.02
N ASP A 70 -7.42 23.30 -6.28
CA ASP A 70 -7.78 21.95 -6.77
C ASP A 70 -6.56 21.03 -6.88
N ASP A 71 -5.37 21.55 -6.60
CA ASP A 71 -4.15 20.76 -6.62
C ASP A 71 -4.17 19.68 -5.54
N LEU A 72 -3.61 18.54 -5.92
CA LEU A 72 -3.49 17.37 -5.07
C LEU A 72 -2.39 17.60 -4.03
N VAL A 73 -2.64 17.10 -2.82
CA VAL A 73 -1.68 17.08 -1.72
C VAL A 73 -1.37 15.62 -1.42
N THR A 74 -0.09 15.27 -1.40
CA THR A 74 0.33 13.93 -1.03
C THR A 74 0.31 13.77 0.49
N ILE A 75 0.26 12.51 0.94
CA ILE A 75 0.38 12.18 2.35
C ILE A 75 1.71 12.73 2.93
N ALA A 76 2.81 12.54 2.20
CA ALA A 76 4.12 13.03 2.60
C ALA A 76 4.15 14.56 2.77
N GLU A 77 3.56 15.29 1.82
CA GLU A 77 3.46 16.75 1.88
C GLU A 77 2.65 17.24 3.08
N PHE A 78 1.53 16.57 3.37
CA PHE A 78 0.72 16.88 4.54
C PHE A 78 1.48 16.60 5.83
N CYS A 79 2.13 15.44 5.94
CA CYS A 79 2.96 15.06 7.08
C CYS A 79 4.08 16.07 7.32
N ALA A 80 4.81 16.45 6.27
CA ALA A 80 5.86 17.46 6.34
C ALA A 80 5.31 18.82 6.83
N CYS A 81 4.15 19.25 6.34
CA CYS A 81 3.55 20.52 6.74
C CYS A 81 3.00 20.52 8.18
N MET A 82 2.55 19.36 8.68
CA MET A 82 1.92 19.20 9.99
C MET A 82 2.88 18.70 11.08
N GLY A 83 4.10 18.30 10.72
CA GLY A 83 5.05 17.70 11.65
C GLY A 83 4.61 16.31 12.13
N LEU A 84 3.96 15.54 11.27
CA LEU A 84 3.45 14.19 11.56
C LEU A 84 4.33 13.14 10.88
N SER A 85 4.45 11.96 11.49
CA SER A 85 5.10 10.80 10.86
C SER A 85 4.12 10.03 9.99
N GLU A 86 4.52 9.66 8.78
CA GLU A 86 3.73 8.85 7.83
C GLU A 86 3.33 7.49 8.44
N GLU A 87 4.23 6.89 9.21
CA GLU A 87 3.99 5.60 9.86
C GLU A 87 2.83 5.69 10.87
N LYS A 88 2.69 6.83 11.54
CA LYS A 88 1.64 7.03 12.54
C LYS A 88 0.28 7.28 11.93
N ILE A 89 0.22 7.79 10.69
CA ILE A 89 -1.06 8.12 10.04
C ILE A 89 -1.64 6.97 9.24
N GLN A 90 -0.82 5.98 8.82
CA GLN A 90 -1.28 4.82 8.04
C GLN A 90 -2.55 4.15 8.61
N PRO A 91 -2.67 3.91 9.93
CA PRO A 91 -3.86 3.26 10.49
C PRO A 91 -5.17 4.05 10.33
N TYR A 92 -5.08 5.35 10.05
CA TYR A 92 -6.23 6.26 9.94
C TYR A 92 -6.66 6.51 8.49
N LEU A 93 -5.85 6.05 7.53
CA LEU A 93 -6.19 6.11 6.12
C LEU A 93 -7.19 4.99 5.82
N GLN A 94 -8.37 5.35 5.32
CA GLN A 94 -9.36 4.34 4.96
C GLN A 94 -8.88 3.56 3.72
N PRO A 95 -9.08 2.22 3.68
CA PRO A 95 -8.84 1.43 2.49
C PRO A 95 -9.68 1.93 1.31
#